data_AF-A0A916M433-F1
#
_entry.id   AF-A0A916M433-F1
#
_cell.length_a   1.000
_cell.length_b   1.000
_cell.length_c   1.000
_cell.angle_alpha   90.00
_cell.angle_beta   90.00
_cell.angle_gamma   90.00
#
_symmetry.space_group_name_H-M   'P 1'
#
loop_
_entity.id
_entity.type
_entity.pdbx_description
1 polymer ?
#
loop_
_entity_poly.entity_id
_entity_poly.type
_entity_poly.pdbx_seq_one_letter_code
_entity_poly.pdbx_strand_id
1 'polypeptide(L)' 'AALREAQTAGLQTIDAQPRKGAEGLTIAFLHPRSTNGVLTELCSHA' A
#
# COMPACT_ATOMS: atom_id res chain seq x y z
N ALA A 1 1.67 -6.53 7.31
CA ALA A 1 1.93 -7.77 6.54
C ALA A 1 1.82 -7.50 5.03
N ALA A 2 0.64 -7.11 4.53
CA ALA A 2 0.35 -6.88 3.11
C ALA A 2 1.35 -5.97 2.36
N LEU A 3 1.75 -4.82 2.93
CA LEU A 3 2.73 -3.93 2.27
C LEU A 3 4.08 -4.62 2.03
N ARG A 4 4.55 -5.39 3.02
CA ARG A 4 5.84 -6.11 2.93
C ARG A 4 5.75 -7.26 1.94
N GLU A 5 4.63 -7.97 1.93
CA GLU A 5 4.36 -9.02 0.93
C GLU A 5 4.34 -8.45 -0.48
N ALA A 6 3.70 -7.29 -0.68
CA ALA A 6 3.70 -6.60 -1.96
C ALA A 6 5.12 -6.22 -2.41
N GLN A 7 5.94 -5.67 -1.52
CA GLN A 7 7.34 -5.35 -1.80
C GLN A 7 8.15 -6.62 -2.15
N THR A 8 8.01 -7.70 -1.38
CA THR A 8 8.69 -8.98 -1.64
C THR A 8 8.22 -9.62 -2.96
N ALA A 9 6.96 -9.42 -3.34
CA ALA A 9 6.42 -9.85 -4.63
C ALA A 9 6.87 -8.98 -5.82
N GLY A 10 7.70 -7.94 -5.58
CA GLY A 10 8.22 -7.06 -6.63
C GLY A 10 7.26 -5.95 -7.06
N LEU A 11 6.17 -5.73 -6.33
CA LEU A 11 5.29 -4.60 -6.58
C LEU A 11 5.97 -3.31 -6.12
N GLN A 12 5.95 -2.29 -6.98
CA GLN A 12 6.38 -0.95 -6.62
C GLN A 12 5.35 -0.34 -5.66
N THR A 13 5.85 0.18 -4.54
CA THR A 13 5.04 0.89 -3.55
C THR A 13 5.34 2.38 -3.61
N ILE A 14 4.32 3.20 -3.34
CA ILE A 14 4.50 4.64 -3.15
C ILE A 14 4.95 4.89 -1.71
N ASP A 15 4.29 4.25 -0.75
CA ASP A 15 4.68 4.33 0.65
C ASP A 15 5.71 3.25 0.98
N ALA A 16 6.81 3.64 1.63
CA ALA A 16 7.82 2.71 2.13
C ALA A 16 7.40 2.01 3.43
N GLN A 17 6.57 2.69 4.24
CA GLN A 17 5.98 2.18 5.47
C GLN A 17 4.52 2.64 5.57
N PRO A 18 3.65 1.87 6.24
CA PRO A 18 2.26 2.29 6.44
C PRO A 18 2.19 3.59 7.25
N ARG A 19 1.22 4.44 6.92
CA ARG A 19 0.97 5.72 7.58
C ARG A 19 -0.48 5.85 8.00
N LYS A 20 -0.77 6.80 8.88
CA LYS A 20 -2.15 7.05 9.34
C LYS A 20 -2.98 7.62 8.19
N GLY A 21 -4.13 7.01 7.95
CA GLY A 21 -5.13 7.37 6.94
C GLY A 21 -6.40 7.96 7.53
N ALA A 22 -7.43 8.04 6.69
CA ALA A 22 -8.77 8.44 7.11
C ALA A 22 -9.38 7.40 8.06
N GLU A 23 -10.38 7.81 8.83
CA GLU A 23 -11.15 6.94 9.75
C GLU A 23 -10.28 6.18 10.78
N GLY A 24 -9.07 6.66 11.05
CA GLY A 24 -8.14 6.02 11.98
C GLY A 24 -7.45 4.78 11.44
N LEU A 25 -7.60 4.48 10.15
CA LEU A 25 -6.96 3.34 9.51
C LEU A 25 -5.46 3.56 9.33
N THR A 26 -4.73 2.46 9.24
CA THR A 26 -3.35 2.43 8.76
C THR A 26 -3.39 2.09 7.28
N ILE A 27 -2.78 2.94 6.45
CA ILE A 27 -2.82 2.84 4.99
C ILE A 27 -1.44 2.82 4.35
N ALA A 28 -1.36 2.27 3.15
CA ALA A 28 -0.21 2.40 2.25
C ALA A 28 -0.64 2.28 0.79
N PHE A 29 0.01 3.01 -0.11
CA PHE A 29 -0.29 2.99 -1.53
C PHE A 29 0.68 2.13 -2.35
N LEU A 30 0.12 1.39 -3.30
CA LEU A 30 0.86 0.75 -4.38
C LEU A 30 0.96 1.68 -5.59
N HIS A 31 2.08 1.64 -6.29
CA HIS A 31 2.30 2.48 -7.46
C HIS A 31 1.49 1.96 -8.66
N PRO A 32 0.77 2.81 -9.42
CA PRO A 32 -0.06 2.40 -10.56
C PRO A 32 0.66 1.55 -11.62
N ARG A 33 1.98 1.70 -11.75
CA ARG A 33 2.81 0.86 -12.64
C ARG A 33 2.72 -0.63 -12.30
N SER A 34 2.53 -0.97 -11.03
CA SER A 34 2.42 -2.35 -10.55
C SER A 34 0.97 -2.84 -10.46
N THR A 35 0.01 -1.98 -10.74
CA THR A 35 -1.43 -2.22 -10.57
C THR A 35 -2.22 -1.80 -11.81
N ASN A 36 -1.64 -1.98 -13.01
CA ASN A 36 -2.27 -1.74 -14.31
C ASN A 36 -2.92 -0.35 -14.47
N GLY A 37 -2.25 0.70 -13.98
CA GLY A 37 -2.71 2.08 -14.08
C GLY A 37 -3.68 2.52 -12.99
N VAL A 38 -4.00 1.66 -12.02
CA VAL A 38 -4.91 1.97 -10.91
C VAL A 38 -4.12 2.33 -9.67
N LEU A 39 -4.42 3.45 -9.02
CA LEU A 39 -3.87 3.75 -7.70
C LEU A 39 -4.58 2.89 -6.65
N THR A 40 -3.85 2.00 -5.98
CA THR A 40 -4.43 1.04 -5.03
C THR A 40 -4.02 1.37 -3.60
N GLU A 41 -5.00 1.52 -2.71
CA GLU A 41 -4.83 1.74 -1.27
C GLU A 41 -4.96 0.40 -0.51
N LEU A 42 -3.95 0.07 0.28
CA LEU A 42 -4.02 -1.00 1.27
C LEU A 42 -4.51 -0.41 2.59
N CYS A 43 -5.59 -0.95 3.15
CA CYS A 43 -6.18 -0.51 4.42
C CYS A 43 -6.09 -1.60 5.49
N SER A 44 -5.74 -1.23 6.71
CA SER A 44 -5.91 -2.11 7.87
C SER A 44 -6.28 -1.33 9.13
N HIS A 45 -7.00 -1.97 10.03
CA HIS A 45 -7.10 -1.52 11.42
C HIS A 45 -5.75 -1.76 12.11
N ALA A 46 -5.41 -0.92 13.08
CA ALA A 46 -4.22 -1.11 13.92
C ALA A 46 -4.35 -2.39 14.77
#